data_AF-A0A1F2WJ08-F1
#
_entry.id   AF-A0A1F2WJ08-F1
#
_cell.length_a   1.000
_cell.length_b   1.000
_cell.length_c   1.000
_cell.angle_alpha   90.00
_cell.angle_beta   90.00
_cell.angle_gamma   90.00
#
_symmetry.space_group_name_H-M   'P 1'
#
loop_
_entity.id
_entity.type
_entity.pdbx_description
1 polymer ?
#
loop_
_entity_poly.entity_id
_entity_poly.type
_entity_poly.pdbx_seq_one_letter_code
_entity_poly.pdbx_strand_id
1 'polypeptide(L)'
;MSLKDRFDECCRRIKFTDLDLASRSVAMLWLDTFQQRVILNCFPHAGSKSLLDEVSQLINSIFLEGYILARAAEDRCDGNVVYSNSERPGSVESAIDKLRLMYENEGIGEKPFHDQPPAVESLAQNRVREIVYGPQLIWMEERELLKVHLIYAVWAGYRLAQFEKRLSWKTF
;
A
#
# COMPACT_ATOMS: atom_id res chain seq x y z
N MET A 1 11.30 -4.18 -21.15
CA MET A 1 11.63 -4.41 -19.72
C MET A 1 10.46 -5.12 -19.08
N SER A 2 10.66 -6.17 -18.27
CA SER A 2 9.53 -6.85 -17.62
C SER A 2 8.89 -5.96 -16.54
N LEU A 3 7.65 -6.26 -16.12
CA LEU A 3 7.02 -5.54 -15.01
C LEU A 3 7.86 -5.64 -13.73
N LYS A 4 8.46 -6.81 -13.48
CA LYS A 4 9.35 -7.05 -12.35
C LYS A 4 10.59 -6.17 -12.40
N ASP A 5 11.28 -6.10 -13.53
CA ASP A 5 12.49 -5.29 -13.66
C ASP A 5 12.19 -3.80 -13.44
N ARG A 6 11.05 -3.32 -13.95
CA ARG A 6 10.57 -1.94 -13.72
C ARG A 6 10.25 -1.69 -12.27
N PHE A 7 9.56 -2.63 -11.63
CA PHE A 7 9.25 -2.56 -10.21
C PHE A 7 10.52 -2.45 -9.37
N ASP A 8 11.51 -3.32 -9.63
CA ASP A 8 12.79 -3.33 -8.92
C ASP A 8 13.58 -2.02 -9.14
N GLU A 9 13.53 -1.45 -10.34
CA GLU A 9 14.11 -0.12 -10.62
C GLU A 9 13.40 0.98 -9.85
N CYS A 10 12.06 1.05 -9.93
CA CYS A 10 11.27 2.04 -9.22
C CYS A 10 11.50 1.95 -7.69
N CYS A 11 11.61 0.75 -7.11
CA CYS A 11 11.88 0.53 -5.67
C CYS A 11 13.19 1.19 -5.20
N ARG A 12 14.19 1.29 -6.08
CA ARG A 12 15.45 1.99 -5.76
C ARG A 12 15.28 3.50 -5.75
N ARG A 13 14.33 4.03 -6.53
CA ARG A 13 14.18 5.45 -6.84
C ARG A 13 13.12 6.16 -6.00
N ILE A 14 12.01 5.49 -5.73
CA ILE A 14 10.85 6.07 -5.05
C ILE A 14 10.94 5.77 -3.54
N LYS A 15 10.85 6.83 -2.74
CA LYS A 15 10.75 6.79 -1.28
C LYS A 15 9.44 7.40 -0.84
N PHE A 16 9.03 7.08 0.38
CA PHE A 16 7.81 7.66 0.97
C PHE A 16 7.86 9.19 1.04
N THR A 17 9.05 9.77 1.17
CA THR A 17 9.29 11.22 1.17
C THR A 17 9.03 11.89 -0.17
N ASP A 18 9.04 11.13 -1.26
CA ASP A 18 8.91 11.64 -2.63
C ASP A 18 7.44 11.76 -3.04
N LEU A 19 6.52 11.16 -2.28
CA LEU A 19 5.09 11.41 -2.42
C LEU A 19 4.81 12.89 -2.15
N ASP A 20 3.92 13.49 -2.96
CA ASP A 20 3.46 14.83 -2.70
C ASP A 20 2.74 14.93 -1.34
N LEU A 21 2.57 16.15 -0.85
CA LEU A 21 2.01 16.39 0.47
C LEU A 21 0.60 15.80 0.65
N ALA A 22 -0.26 15.86 -0.37
CA ALA A 22 -1.62 15.35 -0.27
C ALA A 22 -1.60 13.82 -0.20
N SER A 23 -0.94 13.15 -1.15
CA SER A 23 -0.89 11.68 -1.18
C SER A 23 -0.15 11.10 0.03
N ARG A 24 0.88 11.78 0.51
CA ARG A 24 1.55 11.42 1.76
C ARG A 24 0.63 11.56 2.97
N SER A 25 -0.17 12.62 3.05
CA SER A 25 -1.13 12.82 4.15
C SER A 25 -2.21 11.73 4.13
N VAL A 26 -2.72 11.39 2.95
CA VAL A 26 -3.67 10.29 2.75
C VAL A 26 -3.07 8.95 3.19
N ALA A 27 -1.85 8.66 2.75
CA ALA A 27 -1.13 7.44 3.12
C ALA A 27 -0.96 7.33 4.63
N MET A 28 -0.51 8.40 5.31
CA MET A 28 -0.30 8.38 6.76
C MET A 28 -1.60 8.14 7.55
N LEU A 29 -2.70 8.80 7.16
CA LEU A 29 -4.00 8.61 7.83
C LEU A 29 -4.53 7.18 7.68
N TRP A 30 -4.38 6.62 6.48
CA TRP A 30 -4.78 5.25 6.22
C TRP A 30 -3.91 4.25 6.99
N LEU A 31 -2.58 4.44 6.95
CA LEU A 31 -1.61 3.57 7.62
C LEU A 31 -1.81 3.53 9.13
N ASP A 32 -2.06 4.68 9.77
CA ASP A 32 -2.34 4.73 11.22
C ASP A 32 -3.59 3.90 11.58
N THR A 33 -4.70 4.12 10.86
CA THR A 33 -5.95 3.37 11.08
C THR A 33 -5.76 1.88 10.81
N PHE A 34 -5.05 1.54 9.74
CA PHE A 34 -4.84 0.16 9.32
C PHE A 34 -3.94 -0.60 10.29
N GLN A 35 -2.82 0.00 10.71
CA GLN A 35 -1.89 -0.59 11.67
C GLN A 35 -2.56 -0.90 12.99
N GLN A 36 -3.32 0.05 13.55
CA GLN A 36 -4.07 -0.18 14.79
C GLN A 36 -4.99 -1.40 14.67
N ARG A 37 -5.67 -1.58 13.53
CA ARG A 37 -6.52 -2.75 13.30
C ARG A 37 -5.75 -4.05 13.12
N VAL A 38 -4.66 -4.04 12.37
CA VAL A 38 -3.83 -5.24 12.21
C VAL A 38 -3.30 -5.68 13.57
N ILE A 39 -2.84 -4.74 14.40
CA ILE A 39 -2.37 -5.03 15.75
C ILE A 39 -3.50 -5.63 16.60
N LEU A 40 -4.69 -5.04 16.60
CA LEU A 40 -5.82 -5.56 17.38
C LEU A 40 -6.29 -6.95 16.92
N ASN A 41 -6.26 -7.22 15.61
CA ASN A 41 -6.78 -8.47 15.04
C ASN A 41 -5.74 -9.60 15.05
N CYS A 42 -4.48 -9.30 14.72
CA CYS A 42 -3.42 -10.30 14.63
C CYS A 42 -2.67 -10.47 15.94
N PHE A 43 -2.57 -9.41 16.75
CA PHE A 43 -1.71 -9.39 17.93
C PHE A 43 -2.45 -8.91 19.20
N PRO A 44 -3.66 -9.46 19.50
CA PRO A 44 -4.50 -8.94 20.59
C PRO A 44 -3.87 -9.02 21.98
N HIS A 45 -2.91 -9.93 22.18
CA HIS A 45 -2.21 -10.14 23.45
C HIS A 45 -0.72 -9.77 23.40
N ALA A 46 -0.25 -9.14 22.32
CA ALA A 46 1.16 -8.82 22.19
C ALA A 46 1.57 -7.67 23.13
N GLY A 47 2.35 -7.99 24.16
CA GLY A 47 2.98 -7.00 25.04
C GLY A 47 4.32 -6.46 24.53
N SER A 48 4.85 -7.01 23.44
CA SER A 48 6.16 -6.64 22.90
C SER A 48 6.06 -5.44 21.97
N LYS A 49 6.51 -4.27 22.45
CA LYS A 49 6.55 -3.05 21.65
C LYS A 49 7.42 -3.20 20.40
N SER A 50 8.55 -3.91 20.48
CA SER A 50 9.44 -4.10 19.34
C SER A 50 8.78 -4.88 18.20
N LEU A 51 7.97 -5.90 18.53
CA LEU A 51 7.21 -6.66 17.54
C LEU A 51 6.18 -5.76 16.83
N LEU A 52 5.46 -4.94 17.59
CA LEU A 52 4.46 -4.02 17.04
C LEU A 52 5.12 -2.97 16.13
N ASP A 53 6.29 -2.46 16.51
CA ASP A 53 7.08 -1.53 15.70
C ASP A 53 7.57 -2.19 14.40
N GLU A 54 8.07 -3.44 14.46
CA GLU A 54 8.49 -4.22 13.28
C GLU A 54 7.33 -4.48 12.32
N VAL A 55 6.17 -4.90 12.83
CA VAL A 55 4.96 -5.12 12.03
C VAL A 55 4.51 -3.81 11.38
N SER A 56 4.55 -2.68 12.11
CA SER A 56 4.17 -1.37 11.58
C SER A 56 5.10 -0.91 10.45
N GLN A 57 6.42 -1.10 10.62
CA GLN A 57 7.40 -0.81 9.58
C GLN A 57 7.20 -1.69 8.35
N LEU A 58 6.87 -2.96 8.55
CA LEU A 58 6.58 -3.88 7.46
C LEU A 58 5.34 -3.44 6.66
N ILE A 59 4.27 -3.07 7.36
CA ILE A 59 3.03 -2.55 6.75
C ILE A 59 3.34 -1.28 5.93
N ASN A 60 4.13 -0.35 6.47
CA ASN A 60 4.53 0.85 5.75
C ASN A 60 5.32 0.52 4.47
N SER A 61 6.27 -0.40 4.58
CA SER A 61 7.12 -0.82 3.46
C SER A 61 6.28 -1.46 2.36
N ILE A 62 5.41 -2.42 2.70
CA ILE A 62 4.61 -3.13 1.71
C ILE A 62 3.55 -2.23 1.07
N PHE A 63 3.00 -1.27 1.82
CA PHE A 63 2.11 -0.25 1.27
C PHE A 63 2.83 0.58 0.21
N LEU A 64 4.05 1.04 0.50
CA LEU A 64 4.84 1.78 -0.48
C LEU A 64 5.19 0.92 -1.70
N GLU A 65 5.50 -0.36 -1.51
CA GLU A 65 5.70 -1.29 -2.63
C GLU A 65 4.44 -1.42 -3.50
N GLY A 66 3.24 -1.43 -2.91
CA GLY A 66 1.99 -1.38 -3.66
C GLY A 66 1.86 -0.13 -4.52
N TYR A 67 2.17 1.03 -3.95
CA TYR A 67 2.21 2.30 -4.69
C TYR A 67 3.21 2.25 -5.86
N ILE A 68 4.41 1.74 -5.60
CA ILE A 68 5.47 1.58 -6.60
C ILE A 68 5.07 0.59 -7.70
N LEU A 69 4.34 -0.48 -7.35
CA LEU A 69 3.85 -1.47 -8.30
C LEU A 69 2.87 -0.85 -9.31
N ALA A 70 1.96 0.01 -8.86
CA ALA A 70 1.08 0.75 -9.76
C ALA A 70 1.87 1.66 -10.70
N ARG A 71 2.83 2.41 -10.15
CA ARG A 71 3.72 3.32 -10.88
C ARG A 71 4.54 2.57 -11.94
N ALA A 72 5.09 1.40 -11.60
CA ALA A 72 5.84 0.53 -12.50
C ALA A 72 4.96 -0.09 -13.61
N ALA A 73 3.72 -0.47 -13.28
CA ALA A 73 2.75 -0.96 -14.25
C ALA A 73 2.40 0.10 -15.32
N GLU A 74 2.53 1.37 -14.96
CA GLU A 74 2.27 2.52 -15.82
C GLU A 74 3.52 3.12 -16.48
N ASP A 75 4.69 2.51 -16.29
CA ASP A 75 5.98 3.00 -16.80
C ASP A 75 6.40 4.37 -16.23
N ARG A 76 6.00 4.67 -14.98
CA ARG A 76 6.24 5.94 -14.28
C ARG A 76 7.13 5.75 -13.05
N CYS A 77 8.44 5.65 -13.22
CA CYS A 77 9.40 5.55 -12.10
C CYS A 77 9.98 6.91 -11.64
N ASP A 78 9.47 8.03 -12.14
CA ASP A 78 9.85 9.36 -11.66
C ASP A 78 9.40 9.56 -10.20
N GLY A 79 10.19 10.24 -9.37
CA GLY A 79 9.85 10.44 -7.95
C GLY A 79 8.75 11.46 -7.72
N ASN A 80 8.49 12.34 -8.70
CA ASN A 80 7.69 13.55 -8.50
C ASN A 80 6.34 13.45 -9.21
N VAL A 81 5.30 13.09 -8.46
CA VAL A 81 3.92 13.39 -8.88
C VAL A 81 3.59 14.77 -8.31
N VAL A 82 3.82 15.83 -9.10
CA VAL A 82 3.49 17.19 -8.65
C VAL A 82 1.98 17.38 -8.77
N TYR A 83 1.29 17.34 -7.64
CA TYR A 83 -0.05 17.92 -7.54
C TYR A 83 0.07 19.43 -7.51
N SER A 84 -0.04 20.06 -8.68
CA SER A 84 -0.09 21.52 -8.80
C SER A 84 -1.50 22.08 -8.54
N ASN A 85 -2.26 21.52 -7.60
CA ASN A 85 -3.53 22.13 -7.24
C ASN A 85 -3.84 22.02 -5.74
N SER A 86 -3.39 23.03 -5.00
CA SER A 86 -3.67 23.29 -3.58
C SER A 86 -5.15 23.58 -3.26
N GLU A 87 -6.04 23.57 -4.26
CA GLU A 87 -7.43 24.08 -4.12
C GLU A 87 -8.51 23.01 -3.90
N ARG A 88 -8.19 21.72 -3.69
CA ARG A 88 -9.25 20.70 -3.48
C ARG A 88 -9.15 19.89 -2.17
N PRO A 89 -9.28 20.54 -0.99
CA PRO A 89 -9.38 19.85 0.30
C PRO A 89 -10.44 18.73 0.34
N GLY A 90 -11.64 18.97 -0.20
CA GLY A 90 -12.72 17.98 -0.18
C GLY A 90 -12.49 16.74 -1.05
N SER A 91 -11.55 16.79 -2.02
CA SER A 91 -11.21 15.61 -2.83
C SER A 91 -10.28 14.65 -2.09
N VAL A 92 -9.46 15.18 -1.18
CA VAL A 92 -8.53 14.42 -0.32
C VAL A 92 -9.33 13.72 0.77
N GLU A 93 -10.22 14.44 1.46
CA GLU A 93 -11.11 13.86 2.48
C GLU A 93 -12.00 12.75 1.90
N SER A 94 -12.62 12.97 0.73
CA SER A 94 -13.40 11.93 0.05
C SER A 94 -12.55 10.74 -0.40
N ALA A 95 -11.26 10.95 -0.70
CA ALA A 95 -10.34 9.88 -1.07
C ALA A 95 -9.85 9.09 0.14
N ILE A 96 -9.61 9.77 1.26
CA ILE A 96 -9.33 9.16 2.57
C ILE A 96 -10.53 8.33 2.97
N ASP A 97 -11.74 8.86 2.88
CA ASP A 97 -12.96 8.11 3.14
C ASP A 97 -13.06 6.92 2.18
N LYS A 98 -12.77 7.05 0.88
CA LYS A 98 -12.79 5.89 -0.02
C LYS A 98 -11.74 4.83 0.33
N LEU A 99 -10.51 5.20 0.70
CA LEU A 99 -9.46 4.26 1.09
C LEU A 99 -9.73 3.63 2.46
N ARG A 100 -10.32 4.40 3.38
CA ARG A 100 -10.79 3.93 4.68
C ARG A 100 -11.97 2.96 4.52
N LEU A 101 -12.95 3.31 3.69
CA LEU A 101 -14.09 2.48 3.31
C LEU A 101 -13.66 1.26 2.49
N MET A 102 -12.56 1.31 1.73
CA MET A 102 -11.97 0.13 1.09
C MET A 102 -11.59 -0.96 2.11
N TYR A 103 -11.36 -0.62 3.38
CA TYR A 103 -11.11 -1.64 4.42
C TYR A 103 -12.28 -1.79 5.41
N GLU A 104 -13.15 -0.78 5.55
CA GLU A 104 -14.34 -0.83 6.42
C GLU A 104 -15.58 -1.45 5.75
N ASN A 105 -15.78 -1.19 4.45
CA ASN A 105 -16.97 -1.57 3.69
C ASN A 105 -16.72 -2.65 2.64
N GLU A 106 -15.48 -2.87 2.19
CA GLU A 106 -15.16 -4.10 1.46
C GLU A 106 -15.26 -5.25 2.46
N GLY A 107 -16.45 -5.85 2.52
CA GLY A 107 -16.66 -7.05 3.32
C GLY A 107 -15.58 -8.06 2.99
N ILE A 108 -15.05 -8.73 4.03
CA ILE A 108 -14.11 -9.86 3.91
C ILE A 108 -14.59 -10.76 2.76
N GLY A 109 -13.99 -10.64 1.56
CA GLY A 109 -14.55 -11.26 0.35
C GLY A 109 -14.26 -10.57 -0.98
N GLU A 110 -13.99 -9.26 -1.04
CA GLU A 110 -13.41 -8.68 -2.26
C GLU A 110 -12.01 -9.24 -2.49
N LYS A 111 -11.68 -9.53 -3.76
CA LYS A 111 -10.40 -10.13 -4.15
C LYS A 111 -9.45 -9.00 -4.56
N PRO A 112 -8.43 -8.65 -3.75
CA PRO A 112 -7.43 -7.66 -4.13
C PRO A 112 -6.90 -7.96 -5.54
N PHE A 113 -6.76 -6.93 -6.37
CA PHE A 113 -6.27 -7.03 -7.75
C PHE A 113 -7.16 -7.77 -8.77
N HIS A 114 -8.39 -8.21 -8.43
CA HIS A 114 -9.26 -8.97 -9.35
C HIS A 114 -9.44 -8.35 -10.74
N ASP A 115 -9.55 -7.01 -10.82
CA ASP A 115 -9.73 -6.29 -12.08
C ASP A 115 -8.41 -5.75 -12.68
N GLN A 116 -7.26 -6.20 -12.17
CA GLN A 116 -5.94 -5.77 -12.63
C GLN A 116 -5.28 -6.82 -13.53
N PRO A 117 -4.27 -6.44 -14.33
CA PRO A 117 -3.54 -7.42 -15.14
C PRO A 117 -2.96 -8.55 -14.27
N PRO A 118 -3.02 -9.83 -14.71
CA PRO A 118 -2.55 -10.97 -13.91
C PRO A 118 -1.09 -10.85 -13.43
N ALA A 119 -0.25 -10.16 -14.21
CA ALA A 119 1.13 -9.89 -13.84
C ALA A 119 1.27 -8.99 -12.59
N VAL A 120 0.34 -8.05 -12.38
CA VAL A 120 0.31 -7.16 -11.21
C VAL A 120 -0.09 -7.94 -9.97
N GLU A 121 -1.19 -8.70 -10.05
CA GLU A 121 -1.65 -9.57 -8.96
C GLU A 121 -0.58 -10.58 -8.57
N SER A 122 0.01 -11.27 -9.56
CA SER A 122 1.07 -12.25 -9.31
C SER A 122 2.29 -11.64 -8.64
N LEU A 123 2.70 -10.43 -9.06
CA LEU A 123 3.85 -9.76 -8.46
C LEU A 123 3.55 -9.30 -7.02
N ALA A 124 2.36 -8.74 -6.77
CA ALA A 124 1.92 -8.38 -5.41
C ALA A 124 1.88 -9.59 -4.47
N GLN A 125 1.28 -10.71 -4.90
CA GLN A 125 1.22 -11.94 -4.11
C GLN A 125 2.62 -12.52 -3.85
N ASN A 126 3.51 -12.51 -4.85
CA ASN A 126 4.88 -12.97 -4.69
C ASN A 126 5.65 -12.12 -3.67
N ARG A 127 5.51 -10.79 -3.69
CA ARG A 127 6.17 -9.90 -2.71
C ARG A 127 5.70 -10.16 -1.29
N VAL A 128 4.40 -10.28 -1.08
CA VAL A 128 3.84 -10.63 0.24
C VAL A 128 4.35 -12.00 0.69
N ARG A 129 4.40 -12.98 -0.22
CA ARG A 129 4.90 -14.32 0.06
C ARG A 129 6.38 -14.31 0.48
N GLU A 130 7.23 -13.57 -0.22
CA GLU A 130 8.66 -13.44 0.10
C GLU A 130 8.88 -12.87 1.50
N ILE A 131 8.06 -11.91 1.92
CA ILE A 131 8.07 -11.32 3.25
C ILE A 131 7.62 -12.31 4.32
N VAL A 132 6.45 -12.92 4.12
CA VAL A 132 5.81 -13.82 5.10
C VAL A 132 6.63 -15.08 5.37
N TYR A 133 7.26 -15.63 4.33
CA TYR A 133 8.17 -16.77 4.47
C TYR A 133 9.64 -16.35 4.59
N GLY A 134 9.90 -15.06 4.77
CA GLY A 134 11.22 -14.52 5.03
C GLY A 134 11.69 -14.81 6.46
N PRO A 135 12.99 -14.70 6.72
CA PRO A 135 13.59 -15.04 8.01
C PRO A 135 13.03 -14.21 9.18
N GLN A 136 12.49 -13.02 8.91
CA GLN A 136 11.90 -12.13 9.90
C GLN A 136 10.57 -12.65 10.47
N LEU A 137 9.73 -13.29 9.64
CA LEU A 137 8.35 -13.66 10.02
C LEU A 137 8.12 -15.17 10.03
N ILE A 138 9.09 -15.97 9.59
CA ILE A 138 8.94 -17.43 9.47
C ILE A 138 8.58 -18.11 10.80
N TRP A 139 9.02 -17.53 11.92
CA TRP A 139 8.77 -18.02 13.27
C TRP A 139 7.50 -17.45 13.92
N MET A 140 6.79 -16.53 13.25
CA MET A 140 5.55 -15.95 13.78
C MET A 140 4.36 -16.88 13.53
N GLU A 141 3.59 -17.13 14.59
CA GLU A 141 2.39 -17.98 14.53
C GLU A 141 1.29 -17.31 13.69
N GLU A 142 1.14 -16.00 13.83
CA GLU A 142 0.09 -15.21 13.18
C GLU A 142 0.42 -14.83 11.73
N ARG A 143 1.50 -15.38 11.15
CA ARG A 143 2.01 -15.01 9.83
C ARG A 143 0.98 -15.17 8.70
N GLU A 144 0.11 -16.19 8.75
CA GLU A 144 -0.89 -16.42 7.70
C GLU A 144 -2.05 -15.42 7.82
N LEU A 145 -2.38 -14.97 9.03
CA LEU A 145 -3.34 -13.88 9.21
C LEU A 145 -2.72 -12.55 8.78
N LEU A 146 -1.47 -12.28 9.19
CA LEU A 146 -0.71 -11.11 8.77
C LEU A 146 -0.58 -11.03 7.24
N LYS A 147 -0.34 -12.15 6.55
CA LYS A 147 -0.31 -12.24 5.08
C LYS A 147 -1.56 -11.68 4.42
N VAL A 148 -2.75 -11.97 4.97
CA VAL A 148 -4.01 -11.42 4.46
C VAL A 148 -4.01 -9.90 4.59
N HIS A 149 -3.56 -9.36 5.72
CA HIS A 149 -3.47 -7.91 5.89
C HIS A 149 -2.40 -7.27 4.99
N LEU A 150 -1.25 -7.92 4.82
CA LEU A 150 -0.18 -7.41 3.95
C LEU A 150 -0.65 -7.30 2.49
N ILE A 151 -1.47 -8.23 1.97
CA ILE A 151 -2.00 -8.09 0.61
C ILE A 151 -2.96 -6.89 0.47
N TYR A 152 -3.76 -6.59 1.50
CA TYR A 152 -4.57 -5.37 1.53
C TYR A 152 -3.72 -4.10 1.60
N ALA A 153 -2.61 -4.12 2.34
CA ALA A 153 -1.68 -3.00 2.38
C ALA A 153 -1.03 -2.73 1.01
N VAL A 154 -0.58 -3.77 0.29
CA VAL A 154 -0.12 -3.61 -1.12
C VAL A 154 -1.24 -3.00 -1.96
N TRP A 155 -2.47 -3.51 -1.83
CA TRP A 155 -3.59 -3.07 -2.63
C TRP A 155 -3.96 -1.61 -2.38
N ALA A 156 -3.96 -1.17 -1.12
CA ALA A 156 -4.21 0.22 -0.75
C ALA A 156 -3.17 1.17 -1.34
N GLY A 157 -1.89 0.81 -1.27
CA GLY A 157 -0.82 1.58 -1.90
C GLY A 157 -0.98 1.67 -3.42
N TYR A 158 -1.31 0.54 -4.06
CA TYR A 158 -1.58 0.47 -5.50
C TYR A 158 -2.73 1.40 -5.91
N ARG A 159 -3.80 1.42 -5.10
CA ARG A 159 -4.99 2.26 -5.31
C ARG A 159 -4.72 3.74 -5.09
N LEU A 160 -3.83 4.08 -4.15
CA LEU A 160 -3.39 5.46 -3.96
C LEU A 160 -2.78 6.01 -5.26
N ALA A 161 -1.81 5.31 -5.85
CA ALA A 161 -1.19 5.71 -7.13
C ALA A 161 -2.22 5.85 -8.27
N GLN A 162 -3.16 4.90 -8.39
CA GLN A 162 -4.23 4.99 -9.38
C GLN A 162 -5.16 6.20 -9.16
N PHE A 163 -5.38 6.57 -7.91
CA PHE A 163 -6.14 7.77 -7.57
C PHE A 163 -5.40 9.03 -8.00
N GLU A 164 -4.09 9.12 -7.77
CA GLU A 164 -3.29 10.29 -8.18
C GLU A 164 -3.39 10.54 -9.68
N LYS A 165 -3.32 9.47 -10.47
CA LYS A 165 -3.51 9.54 -11.91
C LYS A 165 -4.86 10.14 -12.29
N ARG A 166 -5.96 9.66 -11.67
CA ARG A 166 -7.31 10.15 -11.97
C ARG A 166 -7.47 11.63 -11.64
N LEU A 167 -6.78 12.11 -10.61
CA LEU A 167 -6.75 13.53 -10.28
C LEU A 167 -5.93 14.33 -11.30
N SER A 168 -4.76 13.84 -11.71
CA SER A 168 -3.92 14.51 -12.73
C SER A 168 -4.61 14.65 -14.10
N TRP A 169 -5.44 13.67 -14.49
CA TRP A 169 -6.16 13.67 -15.76
C TRP A 169 -7.37 14.63 -15.82
N LYS A 170 -7.98 14.98 -14.69
CA LYS A 170 -9.13 15.92 -14.67
C LYS A 170 -8.72 17.40 -14.74
N THR A 171 -7.48 17.67 -15.14
CA THR A 171 -6.88 19.01 -15.21
C THR A 171 -6.69 19.52 -16.65
N PHE A 172 -7.19 18.77 -17.65
CA PHE A 172 -7.23 19.18 -19.06
C PHE A 172 -8.66 19.14 -19.59
#